data_AF-A0A7X6UY86-F1
#
_entry.id   AF-A0A7X6UY86-F1
#
_cell.length_a   1.000
_cell.length_b   1.000
_cell.length_c   1.000
_cell.angle_alpha   90.00
_cell.angle_beta   90.00
_cell.angle_gamma   90.00
#
_symmetry.space_group_name_H-M   'P 1'
#
loop_
_entity.id
_entity.type
_entity.pdbx_description
1 polymer ?
#
loop_
_entity_poly.entity_id
_entity_poly.type
_entity_poly.pdbx_seq_one_letter_code
_entity_poly.pdbx_strand_id
1 'polypeptide(L)'
;MTDDGSDSEILSLLSQLEVLVNQMNVHDLPTLVNLFPIIDKINCCDKIPSAFVAKTCRIKEDIEAAIMGETVLESVLPRIKHGLFTAISSLSPSTNVVAEKKSSPMKSLPEKEPSSKSEITVEVDLDLVRKFCDEQQNHLEDLEIYALEWEKGCAQALPEIKRYLHTLKGEFGVLNYPQLANLIHIVEDALDQDKFSADYLLRLKDYLSNVMPLLYKGQSAEIETKDLIELGLAVAEEKIEKAENPEETNTDFANDPSFVIDFI
;
A
#
# COMPACT_ATOMS: atom_id res chain seq x y z
N MET A 1 -25.21 32.88 5.13
CA MET A 1 -24.10 33.65 5.73
C MET A 1 -22.94 32.70 5.91
N THR A 2 -21.81 33.10 5.39
CA THR A 2 -20.65 32.28 5.03
C THR A 2 -19.85 31.85 6.25
N ASP A 3 -19.66 30.54 6.36
CA ASP A 3 -18.76 29.84 7.28
C ASP A 3 -17.30 29.97 6.83
N ASP A 4 -16.89 31.20 6.50
CA ASP A 4 -15.58 31.56 5.91
C ASP A 4 -14.49 31.73 6.99
N GLY A 5 -14.92 31.93 8.24
CA GLY A 5 -14.01 32.09 9.39
C GLY A 5 -13.37 30.78 9.84
N SER A 6 -14.12 29.66 9.80
CA SER A 6 -13.61 28.35 10.20
C SER A 6 -12.57 27.82 9.21
N ASP A 7 -12.80 28.00 7.91
CA ASP A 7 -11.88 27.56 6.85
C ASP A 7 -10.57 28.37 6.88
N SER A 8 -10.63 29.68 7.12
CA SER A 8 -9.43 30.51 7.28
C SER A 8 -8.62 30.13 8.53
N GLU A 9 -9.29 29.71 9.61
CA GLU A 9 -8.62 29.28 10.84
C GLU A 9 -7.95 27.91 10.66
N ILE A 10 -8.64 26.95 10.03
CA ILE A 10 -8.08 25.63 9.69
C ILE A 10 -6.84 25.79 8.79
N LEU A 11 -6.91 26.61 7.74
CA LEU A 11 -5.76 26.84 6.86
C LEU A 11 -4.58 27.49 7.60
N SER A 12 -4.85 28.40 8.53
CA SER A 12 -3.79 28.99 9.37
C SER A 12 -3.13 27.95 10.28
N LEU A 13 -3.93 27.07 10.89
CA LEU A 13 -3.43 26.00 11.75
C LEU A 13 -2.64 24.95 10.94
N LEU A 14 -3.11 24.57 9.75
CA LEU A 14 -2.40 23.66 8.85
C LEU A 14 -1.05 24.25 8.41
N SER A 15 -1.00 25.54 8.08
CA SER A 15 0.26 26.21 7.73
C SER A 15 1.24 26.24 8.92
N GLN A 16 0.75 26.51 10.14
CA GLN A 16 1.60 26.45 11.34
C GLN A 16 2.10 25.02 11.60
N LEU A 17 1.23 24.02 11.41
CA LEU A 17 1.61 22.61 11.55
C LEU A 17 2.69 22.23 10.54
N GLU A 18 2.54 22.64 9.28
CA GLU A 18 3.52 22.39 8.21
C GLU A 18 4.90 22.98 8.52
N VAL A 19 4.94 24.20 9.06
CA VAL A 19 6.20 24.84 9.49
C VAL A 19 6.89 24.03 10.58
N LEU A 20 6.16 23.60 11.60
CA LEU A 20 6.74 22.79 12.68
C LEU A 20 7.19 21.41 12.18
N VAL A 21 6.41 20.78 11.30
CA VAL A 21 6.75 19.48 10.70
C VAL A 21 8.10 19.54 9.96
N ASN A 22 8.33 20.63 9.22
CA ASN A 22 9.59 20.85 8.51
C ASN A 22 10.77 21.12 9.45
N GLN A 23 10.52 21.71 10.62
CA GLN A 23 11.56 22.04 11.61
C GLN A 23 11.88 20.88 12.57
N MET A 24 11.03 19.86 12.63
CA MET A 24 11.22 18.69 13.50
C MET A 24 12.61 18.07 13.34
N ASN A 25 13.31 17.88 14.45
CA ASN A 25 14.58 17.15 14.48
C ASN A 25 14.72 16.35 15.78
N VAL A 26 15.59 15.34 15.77
CA VAL A 26 15.77 14.38 16.87
C VAL A 26 16.30 14.99 18.18
N HIS A 27 16.93 16.17 18.11
CA HIS A 27 17.45 16.93 19.23
C HIS A 27 16.52 18.06 19.72
N ASP A 28 15.38 18.27 19.07
CA ASP A 28 14.45 19.36 19.39
C ASP A 28 13.08 18.83 19.82
N LEU A 29 13.08 18.24 21.01
CA LEU A 29 11.89 17.75 21.69
C LEU A 29 10.81 18.84 21.90
N PRO A 30 11.16 20.10 22.22
CA PRO A 30 10.16 21.17 22.29
C PRO A 30 9.34 21.33 21.02
N THR A 31 9.95 21.21 19.83
CA THR A 31 9.23 21.29 18.55
C THR A 31 8.19 20.17 18.41
N LEU A 32 8.49 18.95 18.89
CA LEU A 32 7.54 17.82 18.89
C LEU A 32 6.35 18.08 19.82
N VAL A 33 6.60 18.57 21.03
CA VAL A 33 5.54 18.87 22.01
C VAL A 33 4.64 20.01 21.53
N ASN A 34 5.20 20.99 20.82
CA ASN A 34 4.44 22.12 20.28
C ASN A 34 3.46 21.73 19.14
N LEU A 35 3.58 20.53 18.57
CA LEU A 35 2.60 20.00 17.61
C LEU A 35 1.25 19.72 18.28
N PHE A 36 1.26 19.29 19.54
CA PHE A 36 0.08 18.78 20.24
C PHE A 36 -1.06 19.81 20.31
N PRO A 37 -0.83 21.05 20.77
CA PRO A 37 -1.89 22.05 20.84
C PRO A 37 -2.43 22.47 19.47
N ILE A 38 -1.62 22.38 18.41
CA ILE A 38 -2.07 22.68 17.05
C ILE A 38 -2.96 21.55 16.53
N ILE A 39 -2.51 20.30 16.69
CA ILE A 39 -3.28 19.11 16.33
C ILE A 39 -4.61 19.06 17.09
N ASP A 40 -4.63 19.37 18.40
CA ASP A 40 -5.88 19.39 19.18
C ASP A 40 -6.87 20.41 18.62
N LYS A 41 -6.39 21.62 18.30
CA LYS A 41 -7.25 22.65 17.71
C LYS A 41 -7.81 22.23 16.36
N ILE A 42 -7.01 21.60 15.50
CA ILE A 42 -7.49 21.08 14.22
C ILE A 42 -8.51 19.98 14.45
N ASN A 43 -8.24 19.01 15.33
CA ASN A 43 -9.14 17.89 15.60
C ASN A 43 -10.48 18.31 16.24
N CYS A 44 -10.56 19.50 16.83
CA CYS A 44 -11.82 20.09 17.32
C CYS A 44 -12.68 20.74 16.23
N CYS A 45 -12.22 20.84 14.98
CA CYS A 45 -12.99 21.43 13.89
C CYS A 45 -13.93 20.40 13.23
N ASP A 46 -15.21 20.74 13.09
CA ASP A 46 -16.26 19.83 12.57
C ASP A 46 -16.05 19.36 11.11
N LYS A 47 -15.25 20.10 10.33
CA LYS A 47 -15.00 19.83 8.91
C LYS A 47 -13.86 18.83 8.66
N ILE A 48 -13.18 18.38 9.71
CA ILE A 48 -12.01 17.52 9.57
C ILE A 48 -12.45 16.07 9.37
N PRO A 49 -11.98 15.38 8.32
CA PRO A 49 -12.21 13.96 8.13
C PRO A 49 -11.77 13.16 9.35
N SER A 50 -12.57 12.16 9.74
CA SER A 50 -12.23 11.25 10.83
C SER A 50 -10.85 10.60 10.61
N ALA A 51 -10.46 10.39 9.35
CA ALA A 51 -9.19 9.77 8.97
C ALA A 51 -8.01 10.60 9.44
N PHE A 52 -8.12 11.92 9.28
CA PHE A 52 -7.11 12.87 9.75
C PHE A 52 -7.04 12.87 11.28
N VAL A 53 -8.18 12.87 11.97
CA VAL A 53 -8.23 12.83 13.43
C VAL A 53 -7.58 11.55 13.96
N ALA A 54 -7.96 10.39 13.42
CA ALA A 54 -7.40 9.10 13.81
C ALA A 54 -5.88 9.05 13.59
N LYS A 55 -5.42 9.49 12.42
CA LYS A 55 -3.99 9.54 12.08
C LYS A 55 -3.21 10.46 13.01
N THR A 56 -3.70 11.67 13.24
CA THR A 56 -3.01 12.63 14.10
C THR A 56 -3.04 12.24 15.59
N CYS A 57 -4.10 11.56 16.07
CA CYS A 57 -4.12 10.95 17.40
C CYS A 57 -3.03 9.88 17.56
N ARG A 58 -2.90 8.97 16.58
CA ARG A 58 -1.84 7.94 16.60
C ARG A 58 -0.44 8.56 16.60
N ILE A 59 -0.24 9.63 15.82
CA ILE A 59 1.04 10.34 15.79
C ILE A 59 1.38 10.97 17.16
N LYS A 60 0.37 11.42 17.92
CA LYS A 60 0.61 11.88 19.30
C LYS A 60 1.07 10.74 20.20
N GLU A 61 0.42 9.58 20.13
CA GLU A 61 0.79 8.39 20.90
C GLU A 61 2.24 7.96 20.58
N ASP A 62 2.62 8.00 19.31
CA ASP A 62 4.00 7.72 18.87
C ASP A 62 5.03 8.70 19.46
N ILE A 63 4.70 9.99 19.47
CA ILE A 63 5.55 11.03 20.06
C ILE A 63 5.65 10.84 21.57
N GLU A 64 4.54 10.53 22.25
CA GLU A 64 4.52 10.23 23.69
C GLU A 64 5.39 9.01 24.02
N ALA A 65 5.24 7.91 23.28
CA ALA A 65 6.06 6.71 23.45
C ALA A 65 7.56 6.99 23.27
N ALA A 66 7.92 7.83 22.29
CA ALA A 66 9.30 8.25 22.08
C ALA A 66 9.82 9.15 23.22
N ILE A 67 9.01 10.08 23.73
CA ILE A 67 9.34 10.93 24.88
C ILE A 67 9.53 10.08 26.16
N MET A 68 8.69 9.06 26.34
CA MET A 68 8.73 8.14 27.49
C MET A 68 9.88 7.14 27.40
N GLY A 69 10.63 7.11 26.30
CA GLY A 69 11.76 6.22 26.09
C GLY A 69 11.38 4.77 25.75
N GLU A 70 10.12 4.53 25.36
CA GLU A 70 9.64 3.22 24.91
C GLU A 70 10.08 2.92 23.47
N THR A 71 10.31 3.97 22.67
CA THR A 71 10.78 3.88 21.29
C THR A 71 11.94 4.85 21.02
N VAL A 72 12.76 4.55 20.01
CA VAL A 72 13.91 5.38 19.63
C VAL A 72 13.44 6.49 18.69
N LEU A 73 13.57 7.75 19.10
CA LEU A 73 13.04 8.89 18.34
C LEU A 73 13.59 8.96 16.91
N GLU A 74 14.86 8.62 16.69
CA GLU A 74 15.49 8.57 15.37
C GLU A 74 14.76 7.63 14.40
N SER A 75 14.17 6.55 14.90
CA SER A 75 13.43 5.58 14.10
C SER A 75 11.99 6.02 13.81
N VAL A 76 11.38 6.76 14.74
CA VAL A 76 9.96 7.15 14.66
C VAL A 76 9.79 8.52 13.97
N LEU A 77 10.79 9.39 14.03
CA LEU A 77 10.72 10.74 13.48
C LEU A 77 10.44 10.79 11.96
N PRO A 78 11.07 9.96 11.10
CA PRO A 78 10.75 9.94 9.67
C PRO A 78 9.29 9.60 9.41
N ARG A 79 8.74 8.67 10.19
CA ARG A 79 7.33 8.25 10.15
C ARG A 79 6.39 9.35 10.61
N ILE A 80 6.67 9.99 11.73
CA ILE A 80 5.89 11.15 12.22
C ILE A 80 5.86 12.26 11.16
N LYS A 81 7.01 12.59 10.57
CA LYS A 81 7.11 13.58 9.49
C LYS A 81 6.25 13.21 8.30
N HIS A 82 6.40 11.99 7.78
CA HIS A 82 5.65 11.53 6.63
C HIS A 82 4.14 11.48 6.92
N GLY A 83 3.74 10.92 8.07
CA GLY A 83 2.35 10.84 8.50
C GLY A 83 1.67 12.21 8.58
N LEU A 84 2.32 13.19 9.22
CA LEU A 84 1.80 14.57 9.28
C LEU A 84 1.78 15.23 7.90
N PHE A 85 2.80 15.04 7.08
CA PHE A 85 2.83 15.60 5.73
C PHE A 85 1.69 15.08 4.85
N THR A 86 1.45 13.76 4.88
CA THR A 86 0.35 13.11 4.15
C THR A 86 -1.01 13.56 4.70
N ALA A 87 -1.14 13.68 6.03
CA ALA A 87 -2.35 14.19 6.67
C ALA A 87 -2.66 15.64 6.22
N ILE A 88 -1.67 16.54 6.26
CA ILE A 88 -1.83 17.93 5.82
C ILE A 88 -2.17 18.00 4.33
N SER A 89 -1.49 17.21 3.51
CA SER A 89 -1.72 17.14 2.06
C SER A 89 -3.13 16.66 1.71
N SER A 90 -3.74 15.82 2.55
CA SER A 90 -5.13 15.37 2.37
C SER A 90 -6.18 16.46 2.64
N LEU A 91 -5.84 17.49 3.42
CA LEU A 91 -6.76 18.56 3.82
C LEU A 91 -6.52 19.89 3.10
N SER A 92 -5.33 20.11 2.55
CA SER A 92 -5.01 21.35 1.85
C SER A 92 -5.58 21.33 0.42
N PRO A 93 -6.47 22.27 0.04
CA PRO A 93 -6.85 22.46 -1.34
C PRO A 93 -5.67 23.12 -2.09
N SER A 94 -4.76 22.29 -2.61
CA SER A 94 -3.76 22.65 -3.61
C SER A 94 -2.63 23.58 -3.12
N THR A 95 -1.53 22.98 -2.65
CA THR A 95 -0.19 23.59 -2.69
C THR A 95 0.77 22.65 -3.42
N ASN A 96 0.73 22.73 -4.74
CA ASN A 96 1.78 22.22 -5.62
C ASN A 96 2.91 23.25 -5.70
N VAL A 97 3.91 23.20 -4.80
CA VAL A 97 5.22 23.85 -5.01
C VAL A 97 6.35 23.05 -4.33
N VAL A 98 7.09 22.31 -5.16
CA VAL A 98 8.49 21.86 -5.04
C VAL A 98 8.77 20.61 -4.18
N ALA A 99 8.58 19.45 -4.82
CA ALA A 99 9.67 18.52 -5.01
C ALA A 99 9.75 18.17 -6.51
N GLU A 100 10.92 18.38 -7.12
CA GLU A 100 11.15 18.23 -8.55
C GLU A 100 10.89 16.79 -9.05
N LYS A 101 9.77 16.65 -9.76
CA LYS A 101 9.74 16.29 -11.19
C LYS A 101 10.55 15.05 -11.64
N LYS A 102 9.83 13.93 -11.81
CA LYS A 102 9.78 13.20 -13.09
C LYS A 102 8.47 12.39 -13.20
N SER A 103 7.36 13.10 -13.38
CA SER A 103 6.16 12.52 -14.00
C SER A 103 6.06 13.08 -15.43
N SER A 104 6.42 12.26 -16.40
CA SER A 104 6.10 12.53 -17.80
C SER A 104 4.65 12.09 -18.06
N PRO A 105 3.81 12.91 -18.71
CA PRO A 105 2.49 12.49 -19.14
C PRO A 105 2.62 11.72 -20.46
N MET A 106 2.53 10.38 -20.43
CA MET A 106 2.44 9.59 -21.65
C MET A 106 0.97 9.41 -22.06
N LYS A 107 0.61 10.31 -22.98
CA LYS A 107 -0.38 10.23 -24.04
C LYS A 107 -0.78 8.80 -24.41
N SER A 108 -2.09 8.58 -24.40
CA SER A 108 -2.83 7.46 -24.97
C SER A 108 -2.46 7.12 -26.42
N LEU A 109 -2.49 5.80 -26.73
CA LEU A 109 -2.91 5.08 -27.96
C LEU A 109 -1.96 3.93 -28.30
N PRO A 110 -2.39 2.86 -29.00
CA PRO A 110 -3.58 2.04 -28.83
C PRO A 110 -3.23 0.54 -28.66
N GLU A 111 -4.21 -0.21 -28.17
CA GLU A 111 -4.26 -1.66 -28.05
C GLU A 111 -4.04 -2.40 -29.39
N LYS A 112 -3.16 -3.42 -29.38
CA LYS A 112 -3.28 -4.68 -30.12
C LYS A 112 -2.29 -5.73 -29.58
N GLU A 113 -2.86 -6.86 -29.17
CA GLU A 113 -2.26 -8.12 -28.71
C GLU A 113 -1.33 -8.81 -29.76
N PRO A 114 -0.85 -10.06 -29.52
CA PRO A 114 -0.05 -10.60 -28.41
C PRO A 114 1.25 -11.25 -28.96
N SER A 115 2.02 -11.93 -28.08
CA SER A 115 3.12 -12.87 -28.37
C SER A 115 4.53 -12.34 -28.14
N SER A 116 5.13 -12.74 -27.03
CA SER A 116 6.09 -13.88 -27.03
C SER A 116 6.65 -14.04 -25.61
N LYS A 117 6.53 -15.26 -25.07
CA LYS A 117 7.25 -15.69 -23.88
C LYS A 117 8.74 -15.64 -24.18
N SER A 118 9.43 -14.64 -23.65
CA SER A 118 10.86 -14.72 -23.39
C SER A 118 10.99 -14.48 -21.89
N GLU A 119 11.40 -15.52 -21.17
CA GLU A 119 11.85 -15.41 -19.79
C GLU A 119 13.13 -14.58 -19.80
N ILE A 120 12.96 -13.26 -19.67
CA ILE A 120 14.02 -12.35 -19.30
C ILE A 120 14.05 -12.42 -17.78
N THR A 121 15.07 -13.03 -17.20
CA THR A 121 15.36 -12.88 -15.77
C THR A 121 15.76 -11.43 -15.55
N VAL A 122 14.76 -10.58 -15.32
CA VAL A 122 14.99 -9.20 -14.89
C VAL A 122 15.51 -9.30 -13.47
N GLU A 123 16.80 -9.07 -13.31
CA GLU A 123 17.43 -8.91 -12.00
C GLU A 123 16.70 -7.77 -11.29
N VAL A 124 16.04 -8.09 -10.17
CA VAL A 124 15.26 -7.12 -9.41
C VAL A 124 16.22 -6.05 -8.89
N ASP A 125 15.94 -4.79 -9.21
CA ASP A 125 16.70 -3.66 -8.68
C ASP A 125 16.48 -3.56 -7.17
N LEU A 126 17.42 -4.10 -6.39
CA LEU A 126 17.34 -4.13 -4.93
C LEU A 126 17.27 -2.73 -4.31
N ASP A 127 17.83 -1.71 -4.95
CA ASP A 127 17.74 -0.35 -4.43
C ASP A 127 16.33 0.21 -4.61
N LEU A 128 15.67 -0.13 -5.73
CA LEU A 128 14.26 0.17 -5.94
C LEU A 128 13.37 -0.55 -4.93
N VAL A 129 13.63 -1.84 -4.65
CA VAL A 129 12.88 -2.62 -3.65
C VAL A 129 13.04 -2.05 -2.25
N ARG A 130 14.25 -1.67 -1.84
CA ARG A 130 14.49 -1.08 -0.52
C ARG A 130 13.72 0.22 -0.34
N LYS A 131 13.78 1.09 -1.35
CA LYS A 131 13.01 2.34 -1.34
C LYS A 131 11.50 2.08 -1.23
N PHE A 132 10.99 1.12 -2.01
CA PHE A 132 9.60 0.69 -1.90
C PHE A 132 9.27 0.24 -0.47
N CYS A 133 10.07 -0.65 0.13
CA CYS A 133 9.84 -1.15 1.48
C CYS A 133 9.84 -0.03 2.54
N ASP A 134 10.76 0.94 2.42
CA ASP A 134 10.84 2.10 3.32
C ASP A 134 9.57 2.97 3.22
N GLU A 135 9.00 3.13 2.01
CA GLU A 135 7.76 3.87 1.79
C GLU A 135 6.53 3.09 2.29
N GLN A 136 6.50 1.76 2.10
CA GLN A 136 5.36 0.92 2.47
C GLN A 136 5.08 0.88 3.96
N GLN A 137 6.09 1.08 4.83
CA GLN A 137 5.87 1.09 6.27
C GLN A 137 4.80 2.13 6.68
N ASN A 138 4.87 3.33 6.11
CA ASN A 138 3.89 4.38 6.39
C ASN A 138 2.53 4.04 5.77
N HIS A 139 2.51 3.51 4.55
CA HIS A 139 1.25 3.18 3.87
C HIS A 139 0.49 2.03 4.55
N LEU A 140 1.19 1.07 5.16
CA LEU A 140 0.56 0.00 5.93
C LEU A 140 -0.09 0.52 7.23
N GLU A 141 0.49 1.54 7.85
CA GLU A 141 -0.15 2.21 9.00
C GLU A 141 -1.40 2.99 8.59
N ASP A 142 -1.38 3.59 7.41
CA ASP A 142 -2.53 4.27 6.81
C ASP A 142 -3.65 3.27 6.50
N LEU A 143 -3.29 2.12 5.93
CA LEU A 143 -4.24 1.03 5.68
C LEU A 143 -4.94 0.58 6.97
N GLU A 144 -4.20 0.44 8.07
CA GLU A 144 -4.78 0.10 9.38
C GLU A 144 -5.77 1.16 9.86
N ILE A 145 -5.43 2.44 9.73
CA ILE A 145 -6.36 3.53 10.09
C ILE A 145 -7.64 3.40 9.25
N TYR A 146 -7.52 3.32 7.93
CA TYR A 146 -8.69 3.18 7.08
C TYR A 146 -9.50 1.92 7.38
N ALA A 147 -8.85 0.79 7.69
CA ALA A 147 -9.56 -0.43 8.07
C ALA A 147 -10.41 -0.23 9.34
N LEU A 148 -9.86 0.40 10.38
CA LEU A 148 -10.57 0.72 11.62
C LEU A 148 -11.71 1.73 11.41
N GLU A 149 -11.53 2.69 10.50
CA GLU A 149 -12.57 3.64 10.15
C GLU A 149 -13.70 3.01 9.34
N TRP A 150 -13.35 2.10 8.44
CA TRP A 150 -14.32 1.35 7.67
C TRP A 150 -15.18 0.47 8.58
N GLU A 151 -14.57 -0.17 9.58
CA GLU A 151 -15.27 -0.92 10.63
C GLU A 151 -16.29 -0.03 11.40
N LYS A 152 -15.91 1.23 11.67
CA LYS A 152 -16.79 2.23 12.29
C LYS A 152 -17.89 2.77 11.36
N GLY A 153 -17.95 2.30 10.11
CA GLY A 153 -18.95 2.72 9.12
C GLY A 153 -18.61 4.01 8.38
N CYS A 154 -17.35 4.45 8.39
CA CYS A 154 -16.93 5.63 7.62
C CYS A 154 -16.94 5.31 6.11
N ALA A 155 -17.86 5.94 5.37
CA ALA A 155 -18.02 5.70 3.94
C ALA A 155 -16.79 6.11 3.09
N GLN A 156 -15.94 7.01 3.59
CA GLN A 156 -14.74 7.46 2.88
C GLN A 156 -13.55 6.49 3.02
N ALA A 157 -13.58 5.57 3.97
CA ALA A 157 -12.47 4.67 4.22
C ALA A 157 -12.30 3.59 3.14
N LEU A 158 -13.41 3.01 2.67
CA LEU A 158 -13.39 1.93 1.67
C LEU A 158 -12.76 2.37 0.32
N PRO A 159 -13.08 3.55 -0.25
CA PRO A 159 -12.39 4.07 -1.43
C PRO A 159 -10.88 4.21 -1.26
N GLU A 160 -10.41 4.69 -0.09
CA GLU A 160 -8.99 4.86 0.20
C GLU A 160 -8.27 3.51 0.30
N ILE A 161 -8.91 2.52 0.93
CA ILE A 161 -8.42 1.13 0.98
C ILE A 161 -8.27 0.56 -0.43
N LYS A 162 -9.31 0.68 -1.28
CA LYS A 162 -9.27 0.18 -2.67
C LYS A 162 -8.16 0.84 -3.48
N ARG A 163 -7.99 2.16 -3.35
CA ARG A 163 -6.92 2.89 -4.04
C ARG A 163 -5.54 2.40 -3.59
N TYR A 164 -5.33 2.21 -2.28
CA TYR A 164 -4.07 1.70 -1.76
C TYR A 164 -3.75 0.30 -2.31
N LEU A 165 -4.69 -0.64 -2.23
CA LEU A 165 -4.50 -2.00 -2.74
C LEU A 165 -4.22 -2.00 -4.26
N HIS A 166 -4.91 -1.17 -5.03
CA HIS A 166 -4.67 -1.04 -6.46
C HIS A 166 -3.24 -0.58 -6.78
N THR A 167 -2.77 0.44 -6.07
CA THR A 167 -1.39 0.94 -6.20
C THR A 167 -0.39 -0.14 -5.79
N LEU A 168 -0.60 -0.79 -4.65
CA LEU A 168 0.29 -1.82 -4.12
C LEU A 168 0.41 -3.02 -5.08
N LYS A 169 -0.69 -3.45 -5.71
CA LYS A 169 -0.67 -4.47 -6.78
C LYS A 169 0.23 -4.05 -7.93
N GLY A 170 0.10 -2.80 -8.39
CA GLY A 170 0.91 -2.24 -9.45
C GLY A 170 2.40 -2.22 -9.10
N GLU A 171 2.73 -1.81 -7.89
CA GLU A 171 4.11 -1.79 -7.37
C GLU A 171 4.72 -3.18 -7.32
N PHE A 172 4.00 -4.19 -6.79
CA PHE A 172 4.47 -5.58 -6.83
C PHE A 172 4.66 -6.10 -8.27
N GLY A 173 3.82 -5.69 -9.22
CA GLY A 173 4.00 -6.01 -10.63
C GLY A 173 5.27 -5.41 -11.23
N VAL A 174 5.57 -4.15 -10.93
CA VAL A 174 6.78 -3.44 -11.39
C VAL A 174 8.05 -4.04 -10.76
N LEU A 175 7.99 -4.43 -9.49
CA LEU A 175 9.10 -5.05 -8.76
C LEU A 175 9.29 -6.54 -9.06
N ASN A 176 8.50 -7.09 -9.99
CA ASN A 176 8.54 -8.50 -10.39
C ASN A 176 8.24 -9.49 -9.24
N TYR A 177 7.27 -9.16 -8.39
CA TYR A 177 6.71 -10.04 -7.35
C TYR A 177 5.29 -10.52 -7.74
N PRO A 178 5.17 -11.43 -8.73
CA PRO A 178 3.87 -11.82 -9.29
C PRO A 178 2.95 -12.52 -8.27
N GLN A 179 3.50 -13.28 -7.32
CA GLN A 179 2.71 -13.93 -6.28
C GLN A 179 2.03 -12.90 -5.36
N LEU A 180 2.77 -11.88 -4.92
CA LEU A 180 2.24 -10.79 -4.09
C LEU A 180 1.25 -9.92 -4.87
N ALA A 181 1.54 -9.61 -6.14
CA ALA A 181 0.59 -8.91 -7.00
C ALA A 181 -0.74 -9.68 -7.14
N ASN A 182 -0.66 -11.00 -7.31
CA ASN A 182 -1.84 -11.86 -7.37
C ASN A 182 -2.61 -11.93 -6.04
N LEU A 183 -1.90 -11.98 -4.91
CA LEU A 183 -2.53 -11.92 -3.58
C LEU A 183 -3.36 -10.63 -3.42
N ILE A 184 -2.77 -9.47 -3.72
CA ILE A 184 -3.49 -8.19 -3.62
C ILE A 184 -4.68 -8.14 -4.56
N HIS A 185 -4.55 -8.69 -5.77
CA HIS A 185 -5.67 -8.79 -6.70
C HIS A 185 -6.83 -9.64 -6.15
N ILE A 186 -6.56 -10.79 -5.53
CA ILE A 186 -7.59 -11.61 -4.89
C ILE A 186 -8.27 -10.86 -3.73
N VAL A 187 -7.50 -10.09 -2.96
CA VAL A 187 -8.05 -9.23 -1.90
C VAL A 187 -8.96 -8.14 -2.49
N GLU A 188 -8.53 -7.45 -3.55
CA GLU A 188 -9.38 -6.46 -4.24
C GLU A 188 -10.70 -7.09 -4.71
N ASP A 189 -10.65 -8.26 -5.35
CA ASP A 189 -11.83 -8.98 -5.81
C ASP A 189 -12.76 -9.39 -4.66
N ALA A 190 -12.20 -9.86 -3.53
CA ALA A 190 -12.96 -10.20 -2.34
C ALA A 190 -13.62 -8.97 -1.71
N LEU A 191 -12.92 -7.83 -1.72
CA LEU A 191 -13.40 -6.55 -1.22
C LEU A 191 -14.53 -5.99 -2.12
N ASP A 192 -14.45 -6.15 -3.43
CA ASP A 192 -15.49 -5.78 -4.39
C ASP A 192 -16.75 -6.66 -4.28
N GLN A 193 -16.61 -7.89 -3.79
CA GLN A 193 -17.71 -8.82 -3.56
C GLN A 193 -18.32 -8.72 -2.15
N ASP A 194 -17.91 -7.75 -1.33
CA ASP A 194 -18.29 -7.62 0.08
C ASP A 194 -18.01 -8.89 0.91
N LYS A 195 -17.00 -9.69 0.50
CA LYS A 195 -16.56 -10.92 1.18
C LYS A 195 -15.34 -10.72 2.06
N PHE A 196 -14.78 -9.52 2.08
CA PHE A 196 -13.61 -9.13 2.87
C PHE A 196 -14.03 -8.14 3.95
N SER A 197 -13.43 -8.22 5.14
CA SER A 197 -13.77 -7.38 6.30
C SER A 197 -12.56 -6.59 6.79
N ALA A 198 -12.79 -5.62 7.67
CA ALA A 198 -11.73 -4.86 8.32
C ALA A 198 -10.72 -5.78 9.05
N ASP A 199 -11.20 -6.82 9.74
CA ASP A 199 -10.33 -7.81 10.38
C ASP A 199 -9.35 -8.48 9.41
N TYR A 200 -9.83 -8.86 8.21
CA TYR A 200 -8.97 -9.47 7.21
C TYR A 200 -7.98 -8.47 6.59
N LEU A 201 -8.33 -7.18 6.52
CA LEU A 201 -7.38 -6.12 6.13
C LEU A 201 -6.26 -5.96 7.16
N LEU A 202 -6.58 -6.04 8.46
CA LEU A 202 -5.57 -5.99 9.52
C LEU A 202 -4.63 -7.19 9.44
N ARG A 203 -5.15 -8.39 9.17
CA ARG A 203 -4.31 -9.58 8.92
C ARG A 203 -3.45 -9.44 7.67
N LEU A 204 -3.98 -8.85 6.60
CA LEU A 204 -3.21 -8.56 5.40
C LEU A 204 -2.07 -7.58 5.69
N LYS A 205 -2.34 -6.53 6.46
CA LYS A 205 -1.34 -5.56 6.89
C LYS A 205 -0.23 -6.23 7.72
N ASP A 206 -0.57 -7.13 8.63
CA ASP A 206 0.41 -7.88 9.42
C ASP A 206 1.24 -8.82 8.53
N TYR A 207 0.59 -9.54 7.60
CA TYR A 207 1.27 -10.38 6.61
C TYR A 207 2.26 -9.57 5.77
N LEU A 208 1.82 -8.44 5.20
CA LEU A 208 2.67 -7.56 4.40
C LEU A 208 3.83 -7.01 5.23
N SER A 209 3.58 -6.63 6.49
CA SER A 209 4.61 -6.17 7.43
C SER A 209 5.68 -7.22 7.70
N ASN A 210 5.33 -8.51 7.72
CA ASN A 210 6.27 -9.63 7.85
C ASN A 210 7.03 -9.92 6.55
N VAL A 211 6.43 -9.63 5.40
CA VAL A 211 7.03 -9.81 4.08
C VAL A 211 8.05 -8.69 3.76
N MET A 212 7.79 -7.43 4.12
CA MET A 212 8.67 -6.29 3.75
C MET A 212 10.15 -6.51 4.14
N PRO A 213 10.50 -7.00 5.34
CA PRO A 213 11.90 -7.26 5.70
C PRO A 213 12.58 -8.35 4.86
N LEU A 214 11.82 -9.30 4.32
CA LEU A 214 12.33 -10.34 3.41
C LEU A 214 12.66 -9.72 2.05
N LEU A 215 11.73 -8.93 1.51
CA LEU A 215 11.92 -8.22 0.23
C LEU A 215 13.10 -7.25 0.32
N TYR A 216 13.23 -6.53 1.43
CA TYR A 216 14.36 -5.61 1.68
C TYR A 216 15.73 -6.31 1.59
N LYS A 217 15.79 -7.59 1.99
CA LYS A 217 16.99 -8.44 1.90
C LYS A 217 17.18 -9.09 0.53
N GLY A 218 16.28 -8.85 -0.42
CA GLY A 218 16.27 -9.48 -1.74
C GLY A 218 15.76 -10.92 -1.73
N GLN A 219 15.03 -11.32 -0.70
CA GLN A 219 14.43 -12.65 -0.60
C GLN A 219 13.03 -12.64 -1.22
N SER A 220 12.63 -13.76 -1.82
CA SER A 220 11.25 -13.98 -2.25
C SER A 220 10.38 -14.32 -1.05
N ALA A 221 9.17 -13.76 -1.00
CA ALA A 221 8.12 -14.24 -0.12
C ALA A 221 7.32 -15.29 -0.87
N GLU A 222 7.45 -16.55 -0.45
CA GLU A 222 6.57 -17.62 -0.90
C GLU A 222 5.26 -17.53 -0.13
N ILE A 223 4.13 -17.54 -0.85
CA ILE A 223 2.80 -17.50 -0.24
C ILE A 223 2.34 -18.93 0.00
N GLU A 224 2.23 -19.33 1.26
CA GLU A 224 1.73 -20.66 1.61
C GLU A 224 0.20 -20.68 1.61
N THR A 225 -0.39 -21.86 1.41
CA THR A 225 -1.84 -22.06 1.51
C THR A 225 -2.37 -21.62 2.88
N LYS A 226 -1.57 -21.80 3.93
CA LYS A 226 -1.89 -21.37 5.28
C LYS A 226 -2.09 -19.86 5.37
N ASP A 227 -1.25 -19.07 4.69
CA ASP A 227 -1.35 -17.61 4.67
C ASP A 227 -2.67 -17.16 4.04
N LEU A 228 -3.05 -17.78 2.91
CA LEU A 228 -4.32 -17.50 2.23
C LEU A 228 -5.53 -17.78 3.15
N ILE A 229 -5.49 -18.89 3.88
CA ILE A 229 -6.54 -19.26 4.85
C ILE A 229 -6.59 -18.25 6.00
N GLU A 230 -5.43 -17.86 6.56
CA GLU A 230 -5.37 -16.87 7.64
C GLU A 230 -5.91 -15.51 7.21
N LEU A 231 -5.73 -15.15 5.93
CA LEU A 231 -6.30 -13.94 5.31
C LEU A 231 -7.80 -14.04 4.98
N GLY A 232 -8.46 -15.16 5.29
CA GLY A 232 -9.88 -15.36 5.01
C GLY A 232 -10.19 -15.49 3.52
N LEU A 233 -9.18 -15.67 2.69
CA LEU A 233 -9.34 -15.89 1.27
C LEU A 233 -9.66 -17.37 1.09
N ALA A 234 -10.90 -17.66 0.69
CA ALA A 234 -11.28 -19.01 0.33
C ALA A 234 -10.36 -19.46 -0.82
N VAL A 235 -9.53 -20.46 -0.54
CA VAL A 235 -8.82 -21.18 -1.58
C VAL A 235 -9.91 -21.89 -2.39
N ALA A 236 -10.34 -21.29 -3.48
CA ALA A 236 -10.95 -22.08 -4.53
C ALA A 236 -9.84 -23.04 -4.97
N GLU A 237 -9.95 -24.31 -4.58
CA GLU A 237 -9.00 -25.40 -4.88
C GLU A 237 -8.75 -25.61 -6.39
N GLU A 238 -9.21 -24.74 -7.29
CA GLU A 238 -9.24 -25.01 -8.72
C GLU A 238 -8.06 -24.49 -9.56
N LYS A 239 -7.06 -23.77 -9.02
CA LYS A 239 -5.97 -23.23 -9.89
C LYS A 239 -4.54 -23.19 -9.32
N ILE A 240 -4.17 -24.05 -8.37
CA ILE A 240 -2.75 -24.22 -8.00
C ILE A 240 -2.10 -25.45 -8.68
N GLU A 241 -2.89 -26.35 -9.30
CA GLU A 241 -2.39 -27.64 -9.81
C GLU A 241 -2.01 -27.67 -11.32
N LYS A 242 -1.66 -26.55 -11.96
CA LYS A 242 -1.22 -26.55 -13.39
C LYS A 242 0.06 -25.77 -13.69
N ALA A 243 0.97 -25.67 -12.72
CA ALA A 243 2.32 -25.13 -12.95
C ALA A 243 3.45 -26.10 -12.59
N GLU A 244 3.16 -27.40 -12.37
CA GLU A 244 4.19 -28.43 -12.33
C GLU A 244 4.09 -29.36 -13.55
N ASN A 245 5.03 -29.14 -14.48
CA ASN A 245 5.68 -30.14 -15.32
C ASN A 245 4.81 -30.89 -16.37
N PRO A 246 4.81 -30.49 -17.67
CA PRO A 246 4.65 -31.47 -18.73
C PRO A 246 6.01 -32.14 -18.95
N GLU A 247 6.29 -33.10 -18.08
CA GLU A 247 7.37 -34.05 -18.26
C GLU A 247 7.13 -34.84 -19.55
N GLU A 248 8.22 -35.02 -20.29
CA GLU A 248 8.33 -35.70 -21.56
C GLU A 248 7.63 -37.06 -21.56
N THR A 249 6.62 -37.24 -22.41
CA THR A 249 6.30 -38.57 -22.94
C THR A 249 6.74 -38.64 -24.39
N ASN A 250 8.02 -38.98 -24.55
CA ASN A 250 8.51 -39.74 -25.68
C ASN A 250 7.65 -41.01 -25.81
N THR A 251 6.81 -41.07 -26.84
CA THR A 251 6.35 -42.34 -27.38
C THR A 251 6.61 -42.36 -28.87
N ASP A 252 7.64 -43.13 -29.22
CA ASP A 252 7.85 -43.77 -30.51
C ASP A 252 6.54 -44.07 -31.24
N PHE A 253 6.37 -43.47 -32.41
CA PHE A 253 5.56 -44.03 -33.48
C PHE A 253 6.39 -44.04 -34.77
N ALA A 254 7.40 -44.90 -34.78
CA ALA A 254 7.89 -45.46 -36.02
C ALA A 254 6.86 -46.47 -36.56
N ASN A 255 6.52 -46.32 -37.84
CA ASN A 255 5.88 -47.32 -38.71
C ASN A 255 4.44 -47.74 -38.38
N ASP A 256 3.47 -47.00 -38.92
CA ASP A 256 2.22 -47.60 -39.40
C ASP A 256 1.98 -47.19 -40.87
N PRO A 257 2.18 -48.09 -41.86
CA PRO A 257 2.05 -47.79 -43.28
C PRO A 257 0.61 -47.95 -43.82
N SER A 258 -0.42 -47.70 -43.01
CA SER A 258 -1.82 -48.07 -43.33
C SER A 258 -2.71 -46.97 -43.91
N PHE A 259 -2.17 -45.94 -44.59
CA PHE A 259 -3.03 -44.97 -45.30
C PHE A 259 -2.45 -44.52 -46.64
N VAL A 260 -2.36 -45.46 -47.58
CA VAL A 260 -2.32 -45.18 -49.03
C VAL A 260 -3.21 -46.22 -49.70
N ILE A 261 -3.97 -45.81 -50.74
CA ILE A 261 -4.79 -46.60 -51.70
C ILE A 261 -6.25 -46.82 -51.21
N ASP A 262 -7.33 -46.41 -51.89
CA ASP A 262 -7.54 -45.74 -53.18
C ASP A 262 -9.04 -45.48 -53.46
N PHE A 263 -9.30 -44.72 -54.55
CA PHE A 263 -10.51 -44.64 -55.41
C PHE A 263 -11.71 -43.79 -54.92
N ILE A 264 -12.25 -42.83 -55.68
CA ILE A 264 -12.49 -42.72 -57.15
C ILE A 264 -12.17 -41.31 -57.66
#